data_AF-A0A8H7R616-F1
#
_entry.id   AF-A0A8H7R616-F1
#
_cell.length_a   1.000
_cell.length_b   1.000
_cell.length_c   1.000
_cell.angle_alpha   90.00
_cell.angle_beta   90.00
_cell.angle_gamma   90.00
#
_symmetry.space_group_name_H-M   'P 1'
#
loop_
_entity.id
_entity.type
_entity.pdbx_description
1 polymer ?
#
loop_
_entity_poly.entity_id
_entity_poly.type
_entity_poly.pdbx_seq_one_letter_code
_entity_poly.pdbx_strand_id
1 'polypeptide(L)'
;MDLTEVRPENNNEAKELMHTQKPIDVDSRSGLRLRQRLFSAKQCDKGLQNVEFVPLSKVESHTSLFNSIQVGIKPTKDWSTIGVMDKFYPQADFCVTRITDMCGVHIHVYITGKAYTKNIEGLGMGSVIAIKRPFLLKPTEIKRSIALHVDQIQQVWVIGQSLDLKQCATFTRKDVRCNEWMDIRSGEYCDTHLARVCNYSKNGRMELASGDSGFDIRWATQTKQSDGSYLYQSKKANKVDPLLNLMTSSKSKDAYYVKGKGLVAIDGSLIKKKLPPRKEHTEAEKEEIQKFLRGKRDPGAEMIRKIKGITDEKPRTVLSKEALDKMGIGFKQLTKEQEESKKRSIEALSKANDDNNKKPRYVTL
;
A
#
# COMPACT_ATOMS: atom_id res chain seq x y z
N MET A 1 -32.78 -80.59 -4.78
CA MET A 1 -31.80 -80.30 -3.70
C MET A 1 -30.53 -80.96 -4.21
N ASP A 2 -29.59 -80.28 -4.86
CA ASP A 2 -28.98 -79.00 -4.49
C ASP A 2 -28.55 -78.15 -5.69
N LEU A 3 -28.43 -76.86 -5.40
CA LEU A 3 -28.19 -75.74 -6.29
C LEU A 3 -26.72 -75.68 -6.73
N THR A 4 -26.50 -75.57 -8.04
CA THR A 4 -25.21 -75.18 -8.63
C THR A 4 -25.03 -73.67 -8.53
N GLU A 5 -24.17 -73.20 -7.61
CA GLU A 5 -23.68 -71.83 -7.58
C GLU A 5 -22.50 -71.68 -8.56
N VAL A 6 -22.76 -71.09 -9.73
CA VAL A 6 -21.72 -70.54 -10.61
C VAL A 6 -21.69 -69.03 -10.38
N ARG A 7 -20.65 -68.57 -9.67
CA ARG A 7 -20.37 -67.14 -9.45
C ARG A 7 -19.87 -66.53 -10.76
N PRO A 8 -20.43 -65.40 -11.23
CA PRO A 8 -19.86 -64.67 -12.36
C PRO A 8 -18.61 -63.91 -11.90
N GLU A 9 -17.51 -64.13 -12.61
CA GLU A 9 -16.24 -63.47 -12.42
C GLU A 9 -16.34 -61.95 -12.69
N ASN A 10 -15.62 -61.21 -11.86
CA ASN A 10 -15.58 -59.76 -11.78
C ASN A 10 -15.11 -59.09 -13.09
N ASN A 11 -16.03 -58.64 -13.93
CA ASN A 11 -15.74 -57.75 -15.07
C ASN A 11 -15.66 -56.26 -14.70
N ASN A 12 -15.57 -55.93 -13.41
CA ASN A 12 -15.56 -54.54 -12.93
C ASN A 12 -14.16 -53.96 -12.66
N GLU A 13 -13.11 -54.77 -12.63
CA GLU A 13 -11.74 -54.29 -12.32
C GLU A 13 -11.02 -53.65 -13.52
N ALA A 14 -11.51 -53.85 -14.75
CA ALA A 14 -10.92 -53.25 -15.95
C ALA A 14 -11.43 -51.82 -16.26
N LYS A 15 -12.33 -51.26 -15.45
CA LYS A 15 -12.81 -49.87 -15.62
C LYS A 15 -12.06 -48.83 -14.79
N GLU A 16 -11.08 -49.24 -13.98
CA GLU A 16 -10.39 -48.35 -13.03
C GLU A 16 -9.02 -47.82 -13.48
N LEU A 17 -8.58 -48.11 -14.72
CA LEU A 17 -7.28 -47.64 -15.24
C LEU A 17 -7.34 -46.87 -16.56
N MET A 18 -8.45 -46.18 -16.82
CA MET A 18 -8.47 -45.09 -17.79
C MET A 18 -8.82 -43.79 -17.10
N HIS A 19 -7.85 -43.25 -16.37
CA HIS A 19 -7.81 -41.82 -16.07
C HIS A 19 -7.65 -41.10 -17.42
N THR A 20 -8.76 -40.91 -18.14
CA THR A 20 -8.82 -40.05 -19.32
C THR A 20 -8.39 -38.67 -18.85
N GLN A 21 -7.12 -38.34 -19.10
CA GLN A 21 -6.55 -37.04 -18.75
C GLN A 21 -7.39 -35.99 -19.47
N LYS A 22 -8.23 -35.27 -18.71
CA LYS A 22 -8.98 -34.15 -19.27
C LYS A 22 -7.98 -33.16 -19.85
N PRO A 23 -8.17 -32.65 -21.07
CA PRO A 23 -7.26 -31.67 -21.64
C PRO A 23 -7.20 -30.47 -20.69
N ILE A 24 -5.98 -30.10 -20.29
CA ILE A 24 -5.77 -28.98 -19.38
C ILE A 24 -6.14 -27.71 -20.13
N ASP A 25 -7.10 -26.97 -19.59
CA ASP A 25 -7.55 -25.71 -20.15
C ASP A 25 -6.51 -24.63 -19.85
N VAL A 26 -5.95 -24.02 -20.91
CA VAL A 26 -4.92 -22.98 -20.81
C VAL A 26 -5.51 -21.67 -21.33
N ASP A 27 -5.30 -20.59 -20.59
CA ASP A 27 -5.69 -19.26 -21.03
C ASP A 27 -4.80 -18.74 -22.15
N SER A 28 -5.40 -18.31 -23.27
CA SER A 28 -4.67 -17.93 -24.49
C SER A 28 -3.74 -16.73 -24.32
N ARG A 29 -4.06 -15.79 -23.40
CA ARG A 29 -3.29 -14.54 -23.23
C ARG A 29 -2.26 -14.64 -22.11
N SER A 30 -2.66 -15.21 -20.98
CA SER A 30 -1.79 -15.34 -19.80
C SER A 30 -0.96 -16.63 -19.78
N GLY A 31 -1.36 -17.67 -20.53
CA GLY A 31 -0.71 -18.98 -20.47
C GLY A 31 -0.95 -19.73 -19.16
N LEU A 32 -1.86 -19.23 -18.30
CA LEU A 32 -2.18 -19.85 -17.01
C LEU A 32 -3.10 -21.06 -17.22
N ARG A 33 -2.83 -22.14 -16.48
CA ARG A 33 -3.65 -23.35 -16.49
C ARG A 33 -4.83 -23.18 -15.55
N LEU A 34 -6.03 -23.42 -16.06
CA LEU A 34 -7.28 -23.26 -15.33
C LEU A 34 -7.80 -24.62 -14.88
N ARG A 35 -8.18 -24.71 -13.60
CA ARG A 35 -8.92 -25.86 -13.05
C ARG A 35 -10.39 -25.81 -13.44
N GLN A 36 -10.99 -24.63 -13.34
CA GLN A 36 -12.38 -24.38 -13.71
C GLN A 36 -12.46 -23.03 -14.40
N ARG A 37 -12.90 -23.03 -15.66
CA ARG A 37 -13.15 -21.82 -16.45
C ARG A 37 -14.60 -21.36 -16.23
N LEU A 38 -14.78 -20.10 -15.87
CA LEU A 38 -16.08 -19.44 -15.71
C LEU A 38 -16.53 -18.74 -17.00
N PHE A 39 -15.58 -18.19 -17.76
CA PHE A 39 -15.86 -17.55 -19.05
C PHE A 39 -15.20 -18.29 -20.20
N SER A 40 -15.97 -18.60 -21.24
CA SER A 40 -15.43 -19.20 -22.47
C SER A 40 -14.33 -18.33 -23.07
N ALA A 41 -13.31 -18.94 -23.70
CA ALA A 41 -12.18 -18.20 -24.29
C ALA A 41 -12.63 -17.07 -25.24
N LYS A 42 -13.65 -17.34 -26.07
CA LYS A 42 -14.24 -16.34 -26.99
C LYS A 42 -14.86 -15.14 -26.26
N GLN A 43 -15.48 -15.35 -25.10
CA GLN A 43 -16.04 -14.26 -24.30
C GLN A 43 -14.93 -13.43 -23.64
N CYS A 44 -13.87 -14.07 -23.15
CA CYS A 44 -12.68 -13.39 -22.64
C CYS A 44 -12.05 -12.51 -23.72
N ASP A 45 -11.90 -13.05 -24.93
CA ASP A 45 -11.33 -12.30 -26.04
C ASP A 45 -12.21 -11.11 -26.43
N LYS A 46 -13.52 -11.29 -26.50
CA LYS A 46 -14.48 -10.19 -26.73
C LYS A 46 -14.40 -9.11 -25.64
N GLY A 47 -14.33 -9.49 -24.37
CA GLY A 47 -14.23 -8.55 -23.25
C GLY A 47 -12.93 -7.74 -23.27
N LEU A 48 -11.84 -8.38 -23.70
CA LEU A 48 -10.50 -7.80 -23.80
C LEU A 48 -10.14 -7.34 -25.23
N GLN A 49 -11.14 -7.13 -26.10
CA GLN A 49 -10.95 -6.46 -27.38
C GLN A 49 -10.58 -4.99 -27.17
N ASN A 50 -9.77 -4.45 -28.08
CA ASN A 50 -9.33 -3.05 -28.14
C ASN A 50 -8.52 -2.58 -26.93
N VAL A 51 -7.80 -3.50 -26.29
CA VAL A 51 -6.97 -3.23 -25.13
C VAL A 51 -5.65 -3.96 -25.29
N GLU A 52 -4.56 -3.26 -25.03
CA GLU A 52 -3.21 -3.83 -25.05
C GLU A 52 -3.04 -4.79 -23.86
N PHE A 53 -2.52 -5.99 -24.10
CA PHE A 53 -2.21 -6.92 -23.02
C PHE A 53 -0.79 -6.66 -22.49
N VAL A 54 -0.70 -6.32 -21.22
CA VAL A 54 0.55 -6.08 -20.50
C VAL A 54 0.70 -7.19 -19.45
N PRO A 55 1.73 -8.05 -19.51
CA PRO A 55 2.02 -9.02 -18.46
C PRO A 55 2.36 -8.32 -17.13
N LEU A 56 2.07 -8.94 -15.97
CA LEU A 56 2.32 -8.30 -14.66
C LEU A 56 3.78 -7.85 -14.49
N SER A 57 4.73 -8.64 -14.98
CA SER A 57 6.17 -8.32 -14.95
C SER A 57 6.52 -7.00 -15.62
N LYS A 58 5.73 -6.58 -16.62
CA LYS A 58 5.95 -5.35 -17.36
C LYS A 58 5.12 -4.17 -16.85
N VAL A 59 4.17 -4.36 -15.94
CA VAL A 59 3.25 -3.29 -15.48
C VAL A 59 3.99 -2.14 -14.83
N GLU A 60 4.99 -2.43 -13.99
CA GLU A 60 5.77 -1.40 -13.31
C GLU A 60 6.58 -0.57 -14.30
N SER A 61 7.22 -1.24 -15.27
CA SER A 61 7.95 -0.56 -16.36
C SER A 61 7.01 0.28 -17.24
N HIS A 62 5.87 -0.29 -17.64
CA HIS A 62 4.85 0.39 -18.45
C HIS A 62 4.31 1.64 -17.74
N THR A 63 4.06 1.54 -16.44
CA THR A 63 3.57 2.66 -15.63
C THR A 63 4.64 3.72 -15.41
N SER A 64 5.90 3.32 -15.25
CA SER A 64 7.04 4.22 -15.12
C SER A 64 7.19 5.06 -16.40
N LEU A 65 7.11 4.40 -17.57
CA LEU A 65 7.11 5.07 -18.87
C LEU A 65 5.92 6.02 -19.03
N PHE A 66 4.71 5.60 -18.63
CA PHE A 66 3.51 6.43 -18.69
C PHE A 66 3.63 7.73 -17.87
N ASN A 67 4.25 7.66 -16.69
CA ASN A 67 4.45 8.82 -15.82
C ASN A 67 5.68 9.66 -16.18
N SER A 68 6.61 9.11 -16.96
CA SER A 68 7.82 9.82 -17.35
C SER A 68 7.51 10.93 -18.36
N ILE A 69 8.17 12.06 -18.19
CA ILE A 69 8.07 13.20 -19.13
C ILE A 69 9.01 12.99 -20.33
N GLN A 70 10.05 12.16 -20.17
CA GLN A 70 11.16 12.02 -21.10
C GLN A 70 10.91 11.05 -22.26
N VAL A 71 9.79 10.33 -22.27
CA VAL A 71 9.47 9.37 -23.32
C VAL A 71 8.60 10.05 -24.39
N GLY A 72 9.12 10.11 -25.62
CA GLY A 72 8.46 10.77 -26.75
C GLY A 72 7.14 10.12 -27.18
N ILE A 73 6.95 8.82 -26.92
CA ILE A 73 5.72 8.09 -27.21
C ILE A 73 5.21 7.47 -25.91
N LYS A 74 4.13 8.03 -25.36
CA LYS A 74 3.53 7.48 -24.14
C LYS A 74 2.80 6.18 -24.46
N PRO A 75 2.94 5.15 -23.61
CA PRO A 75 2.21 3.92 -23.78
C PRO A 75 0.70 4.15 -23.67
N THR A 76 -0.07 3.23 -24.25
CA THR A 76 -1.52 3.39 -24.33
C THR A 76 -2.15 3.40 -22.93
N LYS A 77 -3.17 4.25 -22.74
CA LYS A 77 -3.95 4.26 -21.50
C LYS A 77 -4.81 3.00 -21.36
N ASP A 78 -5.14 2.40 -22.50
CA ASP A 78 -6.03 1.25 -22.62
C ASP A 78 -5.23 -0.05 -22.62
N TRP A 79 -4.81 -0.46 -21.42
CA TRP A 79 -4.14 -1.74 -21.20
C TRP A 79 -4.90 -2.66 -20.23
N SER A 80 -4.56 -3.95 -20.28
CA SER A 80 -5.11 -5.01 -19.44
C SER A 80 -4.02 -5.93 -18.93
N THR A 81 -4.22 -6.47 -17.73
CA THR A 81 -3.38 -7.50 -17.12
C THR A 81 -4.23 -8.66 -16.67
N ILE A 82 -3.66 -9.86 -16.69
CA ILE A 82 -4.28 -11.06 -16.13
C ILE A 82 -3.33 -11.61 -15.08
N GLY A 83 -3.87 -11.95 -13.90
CA GLY A 83 -3.07 -12.54 -12.82
C GLY A 83 -3.91 -13.41 -11.89
N VAL A 84 -3.21 -14.25 -11.13
CA VAL A 84 -3.76 -15.14 -10.11
C VAL A 84 -3.80 -14.42 -8.77
N MET A 85 -4.93 -14.51 -8.07
CA MET A 85 -5.09 -13.99 -6.71
C MET A 85 -4.41 -14.92 -5.70
N ASP A 86 -3.42 -14.38 -5.01
CA ASP A 86 -2.63 -15.08 -3.99
C ASP A 86 -3.11 -14.73 -2.58
N LYS A 87 -3.25 -13.43 -2.28
CA LYS A 87 -3.81 -12.94 -1.01
C LYS A 87 -5.15 -12.26 -1.25
N PHE A 88 -6.11 -12.52 -0.38
CA PHE A 88 -7.46 -11.97 -0.43
C PHE A 88 -7.87 -11.45 0.96
N TYR A 89 -8.10 -10.14 1.06
CA TYR A 89 -8.57 -9.46 2.27
C TYR A 89 -9.96 -8.86 2.00
N PRO A 90 -11.04 -9.63 2.26
CA PRO A 90 -12.40 -9.13 2.10
C PRO A 90 -12.76 -8.15 3.24
N GLN A 91 -13.33 -7.01 2.87
CA GLN A 91 -13.99 -6.06 3.77
C GLN A 91 -15.47 -5.96 3.39
N ALA A 92 -16.29 -5.32 4.23
CA ALA A 92 -17.73 -5.17 3.97
C ALA A 92 -18.05 -4.53 2.60
N ASP A 93 -17.31 -3.47 2.22
CA ASP A 93 -17.63 -2.67 1.02
C ASP A 93 -16.59 -2.76 -0.11
N PHE A 94 -15.44 -3.38 0.16
CA PHE A 94 -14.32 -3.47 -0.78
C PHE A 94 -13.46 -4.68 -0.45
N CYS A 95 -12.58 -5.07 -1.35
CA CYS A 95 -11.53 -6.03 -1.03
C CYS A 95 -10.17 -5.53 -1.49
N VAL A 96 -9.14 -5.97 -0.77
CA VAL A 96 -7.74 -5.78 -1.15
C VAL A 96 -7.17 -7.13 -1.49
N THR A 97 -6.57 -7.24 -2.66
CA THR A 97 -6.07 -8.51 -3.17
C THR A 97 -4.64 -8.33 -3.68
N ARG A 98 -3.85 -9.41 -3.60
CA ARG A 98 -2.53 -9.47 -4.22
C ARG A 98 -2.64 -10.40 -5.43
N ILE A 99 -2.34 -9.87 -6.61
CA ILE A 99 -2.27 -10.65 -7.84
C ILE A 99 -0.82 -10.96 -8.20
N THR A 100 -0.61 -12.14 -8.78
CA THR A 100 0.69 -12.66 -9.19
C THR A 100 0.56 -13.37 -10.53
N ASP A 101 1.64 -13.39 -11.31
CA ASP A 101 1.73 -14.17 -12.55
C ASP A 101 2.49 -15.50 -12.33
N MET A 102 2.55 -15.95 -11.07
CA MET A 102 3.32 -17.12 -10.63
C MET A 102 4.85 -17.05 -10.88
N CYS A 103 5.33 -15.97 -11.51
CA CYS A 103 6.73 -15.68 -11.84
C CYS A 103 7.40 -14.72 -10.83
N GLY A 104 6.98 -14.72 -9.57
CA GLY A 104 7.56 -13.91 -8.49
C GLY A 104 7.15 -12.43 -8.44
N VAL A 105 6.56 -11.89 -9.50
CA VAL A 105 6.04 -10.51 -9.52
C VAL A 105 4.65 -10.47 -8.92
N HIS A 106 4.43 -9.52 -7.99
CA HIS A 106 3.18 -9.33 -7.29
C HIS A 106 2.75 -7.87 -7.27
N ILE A 107 1.46 -7.63 -7.45
CA ILE A 107 0.86 -6.29 -7.48
C ILE A 107 -0.37 -6.28 -6.57
N HIS A 108 -0.57 -5.19 -5.83
CA HIS A 108 -1.75 -5.01 -5.00
C HIS A 108 -2.90 -4.40 -5.79
N VAL A 109 -4.11 -4.94 -5.63
CA VAL A 109 -5.32 -4.50 -6.30
C VAL A 109 -6.39 -4.18 -5.27
N TYR A 110 -6.97 -3.00 -5.40
CA TYR A 110 -8.07 -2.50 -4.60
C TYR A 110 -9.35 -2.56 -5.43
N ILE A 111 -10.28 -3.44 -5.08
CA ILE A 111 -11.56 -3.57 -5.79
C ILE A 111 -12.65 -2.97 -4.90
N THR A 112 -13.30 -1.92 -5.38
CA THR A 112 -14.33 -1.17 -4.66
C THR A 112 -15.65 -1.14 -5.43
N GLY A 113 -16.72 -0.73 -4.74
CA GLY A 113 -17.96 -0.30 -5.39
C GLY A 113 -18.65 -1.42 -6.17
N LYS A 114 -19.09 -1.11 -7.40
CA LYS A 114 -19.90 -2.02 -8.22
C LYS A 114 -19.11 -3.24 -8.70
N ALA A 115 -17.80 -3.09 -8.89
CA ALA A 115 -16.93 -4.20 -9.25
C ALA A 115 -16.89 -5.27 -8.15
N TYR A 116 -16.86 -4.85 -6.89
CA TYR A 116 -16.83 -5.77 -5.75
C TYR A 116 -18.17 -6.48 -5.56
N THR A 117 -19.28 -5.74 -5.51
CA THR A 117 -20.60 -6.31 -5.22
C THR A 117 -21.03 -7.38 -6.21
N LYS A 118 -20.71 -7.20 -7.51
CA LYS A 118 -21.10 -8.17 -8.54
C LYS A 118 -20.18 -9.39 -8.60
N ASN A 119 -18.89 -9.22 -8.35
CA ASN A 119 -17.90 -10.28 -8.54
C ASN A 119 -17.54 -11.01 -7.22
N ILE A 120 -18.24 -10.72 -6.12
CA ILE A 120 -17.90 -11.26 -4.79
C ILE A 120 -17.87 -12.79 -4.74
N GLU A 121 -18.79 -13.47 -5.45
CA GLU A 121 -18.90 -14.93 -5.46
C GLU A 121 -17.74 -15.62 -6.20
N GLY A 122 -17.15 -14.95 -7.20
CA GLY A 122 -16.04 -15.48 -7.98
C GLY A 122 -14.65 -15.07 -7.45
N LEU A 123 -14.60 -14.05 -6.58
CA LEU A 123 -13.36 -13.55 -6.00
C LEU A 123 -12.96 -14.42 -4.81
N GLY A 124 -11.81 -15.07 -4.92
CA GLY A 124 -11.24 -15.90 -3.88
C GLY A 124 -9.76 -16.15 -4.10
N MET A 125 -9.12 -16.84 -3.15
CA MET A 125 -7.75 -17.29 -3.34
C MET A 125 -7.68 -18.28 -4.49
N GLY A 126 -6.70 -18.14 -5.37
CA GLY A 126 -6.55 -18.97 -6.57
C GLY A 126 -7.40 -18.54 -7.76
N SER A 127 -8.28 -17.55 -7.62
CA SER A 127 -9.04 -17.01 -8.75
C SER A 127 -8.12 -16.28 -9.73
N VAL A 128 -8.27 -16.58 -11.02
CA VAL A 128 -7.62 -15.87 -12.13
C VAL A 128 -8.50 -14.70 -12.52
N ILE A 129 -7.96 -13.49 -12.40
CA ILE A 129 -8.68 -12.26 -12.71
C ILE A 129 -8.01 -11.52 -13.87
N ALA A 130 -8.82 -11.04 -14.81
CA ALA A 130 -8.42 -10.08 -15.81
C ALA A 130 -8.86 -8.69 -15.37
N ILE A 131 -7.93 -7.76 -15.40
CA ILE A 131 -8.15 -6.36 -15.05
C ILE A 131 -7.97 -5.53 -16.32
N LYS A 132 -8.99 -4.76 -16.67
CA LYS A 132 -9.06 -3.88 -17.83
C LYS A 132 -9.09 -2.42 -17.38
N ARG A 133 -8.21 -1.58 -17.94
CA ARG A 133 -8.13 -0.13 -17.65
C ARG A 133 -8.14 0.18 -16.14
N PRO A 134 -7.23 -0.38 -15.33
CA PRO A 134 -7.17 -0.06 -13.91
C PRO A 134 -6.75 1.40 -13.67
N PHE A 135 -7.15 1.94 -12.53
CA PHE A 135 -6.60 3.19 -12.02
C PHE A 135 -5.28 2.90 -11.30
N LEU A 136 -4.23 3.63 -11.65
CA LEU A 136 -2.92 3.49 -11.03
C LEU A 136 -2.88 4.23 -9.69
N LEU A 137 -2.59 3.51 -8.60
CA LEU A 137 -2.36 4.08 -7.29
C LEU A 137 -0.86 4.23 -7.04
N LYS A 138 -0.44 5.47 -6.75
CA LYS A 138 0.94 5.74 -6.32
C LYS A 138 1.07 5.39 -4.83
N PRO A 139 2.16 4.73 -4.42
CA PRO A 139 2.41 4.47 -3.02
C PRO A 139 2.62 5.78 -2.26
N THR A 140 2.23 5.80 -0.98
CA THR A 140 2.50 6.93 -0.09
C THR A 140 4.00 7.05 0.21
N GLU A 141 4.75 5.95 0.11
CA GLU A 141 6.19 5.91 0.33
C GLU A 141 6.97 5.78 -0.99
N ILE A 142 8.12 6.43 -1.07
CA ILE A 142 8.87 6.73 -2.31
C ILE A 142 9.48 5.47 -2.98
N LYS A 143 9.55 4.33 -2.30
CA LYS A 143 10.27 3.12 -2.76
C LYS A 143 9.39 1.87 -2.92
N ARG A 144 8.09 2.04 -3.11
CA ARG A 144 7.15 0.91 -3.11
C ARG A 144 6.57 0.61 -4.48
N SER A 145 6.12 -0.62 -4.65
CA SER A 145 5.45 -1.10 -5.85
C SER A 145 4.16 -0.32 -6.10
N ILE A 146 3.80 -0.17 -7.38
CA ILE A 146 2.53 0.42 -7.78
C ILE A 146 1.37 -0.50 -7.40
N ALA A 147 0.24 0.08 -7.00
CA ALA A 147 -1.00 -0.66 -6.82
C ALA A 147 -2.05 -0.27 -7.87
N LEU A 148 -3.03 -1.14 -8.10
CA LEU A 148 -4.13 -0.93 -9.03
C LEU A 148 -5.43 -0.72 -8.25
N HIS A 149 -6.30 0.14 -8.77
CA HIS A 149 -7.64 0.38 -8.23
C HIS A 149 -8.69 0.15 -9.31
N VAL A 150 -9.77 -0.50 -8.91
CA VAL A 150 -10.87 -0.87 -9.79
C VAL A 150 -12.21 -0.64 -9.12
N ASP A 151 -13.15 -0.04 -9.84
CA ASP A 151 -14.45 0.37 -9.32
C ASP A 151 -15.63 -0.08 -10.19
N GLN A 152 -15.43 -0.15 -11.51
CA GLN A 152 -16.47 -0.48 -12.47
C GLN A 152 -16.50 -1.98 -12.78
N ILE A 153 -17.71 -2.52 -12.98
CA ILE A 153 -17.93 -3.94 -13.30
C ILE A 153 -17.12 -4.39 -14.53
N GLN A 154 -17.05 -3.56 -15.56
CA GLN A 154 -16.37 -3.88 -16.82
C GLN A 154 -14.85 -3.94 -16.71
N GLN A 155 -14.28 -3.48 -15.58
CA GLN A 155 -12.85 -3.45 -15.35
C GLN A 155 -12.32 -4.74 -14.72
N VAL A 156 -13.14 -5.57 -14.06
CA VAL A 156 -12.72 -6.85 -13.47
C VAL A 156 -13.52 -8.00 -14.04
N TRP A 157 -12.82 -9.02 -14.52
CA TRP A 157 -13.41 -10.26 -15.03
C TRP A 157 -12.76 -11.44 -14.32
N VAL A 158 -13.55 -12.29 -13.70
CA VAL A 158 -13.05 -13.51 -13.05
C VAL A 158 -13.04 -14.64 -14.07
N ILE A 159 -11.89 -14.96 -14.67
CA ILE A 159 -11.79 -15.95 -15.76
C ILE A 159 -12.09 -17.36 -15.23
N GLY A 160 -11.60 -17.69 -14.05
CA GLY A 160 -11.67 -19.04 -13.49
C GLY A 160 -10.81 -19.23 -12.25
N GLN A 161 -10.54 -20.48 -11.91
CA GLN A 161 -9.59 -20.85 -10.85
C GLN A 161 -8.32 -21.42 -11.45
N SER A 162 -7.17 -20.99 -10.93
CA SER A 162 -5.86 -21.51 -11.31
C SER A 162 -5.68 -22.95 -10.80
N LEU A 163 -5.04 -23.77 -11.62
CA LEU A 163 -4.63 -25.13 -11.24
C LEU A 163 -3.30 -25.13 -10.48
N ASP A 164 -2.47 -24.11 -10.72
CA ASP A 164 -1.05 -24.08 -10.36
C ASP A 164 -0.74 -23.42 -9.02
N LEU A 165 -1.73 -22.80 -8.36
CA LEU A 165 -1.53 -22.14 -7.07
C LEU A 165 -1.57 -23.16 -5.93
N LYS A 166 -0.46 -23.30 -5.19
CA LYS A 166 -0.35 -24.18 -4.02
C LYS A 166 0.29 -23.44 -2.85
N GLN A 167 -0.12 -23.79 -1.64
CA GLN A 167 0.50 -23.29 -0.42
C GLN A 167 1.78 -24.07 -0.13
N CYS A 168 2.83 -23.35 0.29
CA CYS A 168 4.11 -23.94 0.64
C CYS A 168 3.98 -25.13 1.63
N ALA A 169 4.76 -26.19 1.39
CA ALA A 169 4.68 -27.43 2.18
C ALA A 169 5.38 -27.35 3.55
N THR A 170 6.25 -26.35 3.76
CA THR A 170 7.05 -26.24 4.99
C THR A 170 6.32 -25.56 6.14
N PHE A 171 6.87 -25.78 7.32
CA PHE A 171 6.46 -25.15 8.57
C PHE A 171 7.44 -24.04 8.94
N THR A 172 6.90 -22.88 9.33
CA THR A 172 7.71 -21.75 9.83
C THR A 172 8.15 -22.01 11.27
N ARG A 173 7.25 -22.58 12.06
CA ARG A 173 7.43 -23.06 13.44
C ARG A 173 6.77 -24.43 13.54
N LYS A 174 7.10 -25.23 14.56
CA LYS A 174 6.64 -26.63 14.70
C LYS A 174 5.16 -26.83 14.34
N ASP A 175 4.30 -25.88 14.71
CA ASP A 175 2.84 -25.99 14.50
C ASP A 175 2.26 -24.99 13.48
N VAL A 176 3.08 -24.14 12.84
CA VAL A 176 2.59 -23.08 11.93
C VAL A 176 3.10 -23.34 10.51
N ARG A 177 2.19 -23.73 9.62
CA ARG A 177 2.49 -23.88 8.19
C ARG A 177 2.83 -22.53 7.56
N CYS A 178 3.71 -22.52 6.57
CA CYS A 178 4.03 -21.33 5.80
C CYS A 178 2.78 -20.80 5.08
N ASN A 179 2.53 -19.49 5.18
CA ASN A 179 1.37 -18.82 4.56
C ASN A 179 1.67 -18.29 3.15
N GLU A 180 2.84 -18.60 2.58
CA GLU A 180 3.18 -18.12 1.24
C GLU A 180 2.64 -19.09 0.18
N TRP A 181 2.02 -18.51 -0.83
CA TRP A 181 1.52 -19.22 -2.00
C TRP A 181 2.55 -19.21 -3.12
N MET A 182 2.54 -20.26 -3.92
CA MET A 182 3.61 -20.54 -4.87
C MET A 182 3.13 -21.44 -6.01
N ASP A 183 3.90 -21.45 -7.09
CA ASP A 183 3.64 -22.28 -8.26
C ASP A 183 4.04 -23.73 -8.00
N ILE A 184 3.11 -24.65 -8.25
CA ILE A 184 3.36 -26.10 -8.24
C ILE A 184 4.48 -26.47 -9.22
N ARG A 185 4.59 -25.76 -10.36
CA ARG A 185 5.62 -26.01 -11.38
C ARG A 185 7.01 -25.59 -10.93
N SER A 186 7.10 -24.55 -10.09
CA SER A 186 8.37 -24.05 -9.56
C SER A 186 8.90 -24.91 -8.40
N GLY A 187 8.05 -25.72 -7.77
CA GLY A 187 8.43 -26.70 -6.75
C GLY A 187 7.45 -26.75 -5.57
N GLU A 188 7.93 -27.26 -4.44
CA GLU A 188 7.12 -27.45 -3.21
C GLU A 188 7.42 -26.46 -2.08
N TYR A 189 8.55 -25.75 -2.18
CA TYR A 189 9.03 -24.78 -1.21
C TYR A 189 9.06 -23.36 -1.77
N CYS A 190 8.65 -22.37 -0.97
CA CYS A 190 8.71 -20.97 -1.36
C CYS A 190 10.16 -20.46 -1.31
N ASP A 191 10.47 -19.35 -1.97
CA ASP A 191 11.84 -18.82 -2.12
C ASP A 191 12.59 -18.70 -0.77
N THR A 192 11.88 -18.28 0.27
CA THR A 192 12.48 -18.13 1.62
C THR A 192 12.87 -19.47 2.24
N HIS A 193 12.06 -20.51 2.04
CA HIS A 193 12.33 -21.85 2.53
C HIS A 193 13.32 -22.59 1.62
N LEU A 194 13.24 -22.37 0.30
CA LEU A 194 14.21 -22.86 -0.66
C LEU A 194 15.62 -22.32 -0.34
N ALA A 195 15.73 -21.01 -0.07
CA ALA A 195 16.99 -20.40 0.37
C ALA A 195 17.50 -21.00 1.68
N ARG A 196 16.60 -21.27 2.65
CA ARG A 196 16.97 -21.92 3.92
C ARG A 196 17.49 -23.34 3.70
N VAL A 197 16.82 -24.14 2.87
CA VAL A 197 17.23 -25.52 2.53
C VAL A 197 18.57 -25.50 1.80
N CYS A 198 18.73 -24.59 0.83
CA CYS A 198 19.98 -24.38 0.11
C CYS A 198 21.13 -24.02 1.05
N ASN A 199 20.90 -23.06 1.96
CA ASN A 199 21.91 -22.66 2.96
C ASN A 199 22.23 -23.79 3.95
N TYR A 200 21.22 -24.57 4.38
CA TYR A 200 21.46 -25.72 5.25
C TYR A 200 22.30 -26.80 4.55
N SER A 201 21.98 -27.10 3.28
CA SER A 201 22.73 -28.07 2.47
C SER A 201 24.17 -27.61 2.25
N LYS A 202 24.40 -26.32 1.97
CA LYS A 202 25.74 -25.75 1.87
C LYS A 202 26.52 -25.86 3.18
N ASN A 203 25.88 -25.59 4.31
CA ASN A 203 26.53 -25.69 5.63
C ASN A 203 26.86 -27.13 6.04
N GLY A 204 26.12 -28.12 5.54
CA GLY A 204 26.37 -29.53 5.82
C GLY A 204 27.53 -30.14 5.01
N ARG A 205 27.99 -29.47 3.96
CA ARG A 205 29.08 -29.93 3.08
C ARG A 205 30.26 -28.99 3.19
N MET A 206 31.30 -29.41 3.91
CA MET A 206 32.48 -28.59 4.15
C MET A 206 33.21 -28.23 2.84
N GLU A 207 33.10 -29.04 1.79
CA GLU A 207 33.63 -28.70 0.46
C GLU A 207 32.92 -27.49 -0.21
N LEU A 208 31.64 -27.25 0.13
CA LEU A 208 30.87 -26.10 -0.38
C LEU A 208 30.97 -24.87 0.54
N ALA A 209 31.50 -25.05 1.76
CA ALA A 209 31.66 -23.98 2.74
C ALA A 209 32.86 -23.05 2.44
N SER A 210 33.79 -23.48 1.58
CA SER A 210 35.06 -22.77 1.31
C SER A 210 35.11 -22.07 -0.06
N GLY A 211 34.03 -22.10 -0.86
CA GLY A 211 33.97 -21.46 -2.17
C GLY A 211 33.59 -19.97 -2.10
N ASP A 212 34.51 -19.09 -2.48
CA ASP A 212 34.39 -17.62 -2.59
C ASP A 212 33.40 -17.13 -3.68
N SER A 213 32.44 -17.94 -4.11
CA SER A 213 31.40 -17.49 -5.04
C SER A 213 30.25 -16.81 -4.26
N GLY A 214 30.55 -15.69 -3.58
CA GLY A 214 29.57 -14.68 -3.11
C GLY A 214 28.42 -15.13 -2.21
N PHE A 215 28.36 -16.39 -1.75
CA PHE A 215 27.32 -16.90 -0.86
C PHE A 215 27.86 -16.98 0.57
N ASP A 216 27.68 -15.86 1.30
CA ASP A 216 28.19 -15.65 2.66
C ASP A 216 27.59 -16.66 3.66
N ILE A 217 28.40 -17.63 4.09
CA ILE A 217 28.15 -18.46 5.28
C ILE A 217 29.03 -17.93 6.41
N ARG A 218 28.58 -16.90 7.10
CA ARG A 218 29.19 -16.44 8.36
C ARG A 218 28.12 -16.05 9.36
N TRP A 219 27.59 -17.03 10.10
CA TRP A 219 26.70 -16.76 11.23
C TRP A 219 27.42 -16.47 12.54
N ALA A 220 28.76 -16.53 12.59
CA ALA A 220 29.57 -16.00 13.70
C ALA A 220 30.86 -15.37 13.19
N THR A 221 31.16 -14.14 13.60
CA THR A 221 32.50 -13.56 13.44
C THR A 221 33.31 -13.92 14.68
N GLN A 222 34.44 -14.59 14.50
CA GLN A 222 35.34 -14.96 15.58
C GLN A 222 36.17 -13.73 15.96
N THR A 223 35.90 -13.16 17.13
CA THR A 223 36.77 -12.11 17.69
C THR A 223 37.69 -12.73 18.73
N LYS A 224 39.00 -12.63 18.50
CA LYS A 224 40.01 -12.95 19.52
C LYS A 224 39.98 -11.86 20.59
N GLN A 225 39.78 -12.26 21.83
CA GLN A 225 39.99 -11.36 22.97
C GLN A 225 41.48 -11.28 23.29
N SER A 226 41.90 -10.22 23.98
CA SER A 226 43.28 -10.00 24.46
C SER A 226 43.82 -11.18 25.27
N ASP A 227 42.92 -11.93 25.91
CA ASP A 227 43.24 -13.02 26.82
C ASP A 227 43.43 -14.36 26.09
N GLY A 228 43.42 -14.36 24.75
CA GLY A 228 43.60 -15.54 23.91
C GLY A 228 42.35 -16.41 23.75
N SER A 229 41.25 -16.08 24.42
CA SER A 229 39.96 -16.76 24.28
C SER A 229 39.18 -16.29 23.04
N TYR A 230 38.32 -17.17 22.52
CA TYR A 230 37.47 -16.88 21.36
C TYR A 230 36.02 -16.69 21.82
N LEU A 231 35.44 -15.53 21.52
CA LEU A 231 34.02 -15.26 21.76
C LEU A 231 33.24 -15.40 20.45
N TYR A 232 32.16 -16.19 20.48
CA TYR A 232 31.29 -16.39 19.32
C TYR A 232 30.06 -15.50 19.43
N GLN A 233 29.94 -14.49 18.56
CA GLN A 233 28.77 -13.60 18.53
C GLN A 233 27.99 -13.77 17.22
N SER A 234 26.69 -14.09 17.33
CA SER A 234 25.81 -14.21 16.16
C SER A 234 25.54 -12.83 15.55
N LYS A 235 25.74 -12.68 14.23
CA LYS A 235 25.29 -11.49 13.49
C LYS A 235 23.76 -11.54 13.34
N LYS A 236 23.01 -11.18 14.37
CA LYS A 236 21.66 -10.65 14.14
C LYS A 236 21.80 -9.26 13.58
N ALA A 237 21.48 -9.14 12.28
CA ALA A 237 21.07 -7.97 11.51
C ALA A 237 21.80 -6.64 11.75
N ASN A 238 22.23 -6.03 10.65
CA ASN A 238 22.60 -4.61 10.55
C ASN A 238 21.81 -3.76 11.56
N LYS A 239 22.53 -3.13 12.50
CA LYS A 239 22.01 -2.01 13.27
C LYS A 239 21.72 -0.89 12.26
N VAL A 240 20.51 -0.89 11.72
CA VAL A 240 19.90 0.33 11.19
C VAL A 240 19.82 1.29 12.38
N ASP A 241 20.20 2.54 12.16
CA ASP A 241 20.26 3.57 13.21
C ASP A 241 19.04 3.49 14.15
N PRO A 242 19.24 3.53 15.48
CA PRO A 242 18.15 3.38 16.45
C PRO A 242 16.98 4.36 16.21
N LEU A 243 17.28 5.53 15.64
CA LEU A 243 16.30 6.57 15.33
C LEU A 243 15.46 6.23 14.08
N LEU A 244 16.03 5.54 13.10
CA LEU A 244 15.30 5.04 11.93
C LEU A 244 14.43 3.83 12.29
N ASN A 245 14.92 2.96 13.19
CA ASN A 245 14.15 1.84 13.73
C ASN A 245 13.00 2.33 14.63
N LEU A 246 13.14 3.40 15.40
CA LEU A 246 12.03 3.95 16.18
C LEU A 246 10.88 4.47 15.28
N MET A 247 11.21 4.95 14.07
CA MET A 247 10.24 5.39 13.05
C MET A 247 9.70 4.25 12.16
N THR A 248 10.33 3.06 12.17
CA THR A 248 9.95 1.91 11.34
C THR A 248 9.55 0.67 12.14
N SER A 249 9.59 0.74 13.48
CA SER A 249 9.27 -0.35 14.42
C SER A 249 7.78 -0.61 14.59
N SER A 250 6.89 0.19 13.99
CA SER A 250 5.58 -0.31 13.61
C SER A 250 5.69 -0.75 12.16
N LYS A 251 5.59 -2.06 11.89
CA LYS A 251 5.45 -2.64 10.54
C LYS A 251 4.74 -1.64 9.62
N SER A 252 5.48 -0.87 8.82
CA SER A 252 4.90 0.24 8.07
C SER A 252 4.04 -0.38 6.99
N LYS A 253 2.75 -0.56 7.27
CA LYS A 253 1.85 -1.22 6.32
C LYS A 253 1.75 -0.32 5.10
N ASP A 254 2.10 -0.82 3.93
CA ASP A 254 1.97 -0.04 2.71
C ASP A 254 0.54 0.40 2.56
N ALA A 255 0.37 1.71 2.44
CA ALA A 255 -0.92 2.36 2.39
C ALA A 255 -1.04 3.16 1.10
N TYR A 256 -2.20 3.04 0.48
CA TYR A 256 -2.53 3.67 -0.79
C TYR A 256 -3.79 4.51 -0.62
N TYR A 257 -3.85 5.62 -1.36
CA TYR A 257 -5.04 6.46 -1.38
C TYR A 257 -6.06 5.90 -2.36
N VAL A 258 -7.14 5.32 -1.85
CA VAL A 258 -8.22 4.75 -2.65
C VAL A 258 -9.37 5.75 -2.73
N LYS A 259 -9.83 6.03 -3.96
CA LYS A 259 -10.93 6.98 -4.20
C LYS A 259 -12.19 6.54 -3.43
N GLY A 260 -12.72 7.44 -2.60
CA GLY A 260 -13.93 7.20 -1.80
C GLY A 260 -13.74 6.42 -0.48
N LYS A 261 -12.57 5.84 -0.23
CA LYS A 261 -12.27 5.11 1.04
C LYS A 261 -11.12 5.73 1.85
N GLY A 262 -10.26 6.54 1.22
CA GLY A 262 -9.14 7.21 1.89
C GLY A 262 -7.87 6.36 1.90
N LEU A 263 -7.08 6.45 2.96
CA LEU A 263 -5.85 5.65 3.13
C LEU A 263 -6.18 4.22 3.54
N VAL A 264 -5.86 3.27 2.67
CA VAL A 264 -6.09 1.83 2.88
C VAL A 264 -4.76 1.10 2.86
N ALA A 265 -4.51 0.30 3.90
CA ALA A 265 -3.33 -0.57 3.97
C ALA A 265 -3.46 -1.81 3.06
N ILE A 266 -2.36 -2.51 2.79
CA ILE A 266 -2.36 -3.82 2.11
C ILE A 266 -3.28 -4.83 2.81
N ASP A 267 -3.33 -4.81 4.14
CA ASP A 267 -4.15 -5.72 4.95
C ASP A 267 -5.66 -5.39 4.90
N GLY A 268 -6.10 -4.43 4.07
CA GLY A 268 -7.49 -3.96 4.02
C GLY A 268 -7.89 -3.01 5.17
N SER A 269 -6.99 -2.77 6.13
CA SER A 269 -7.26 -1.85 7.25
C SER A 269 -7.33 -0.39 6.78
N LEU A 270 -8.41 0.30 7.13
CA LEU A 270 -8.54 1.74 6.92
C LEU A 270 -7.71 2.50 7.96
N ILE A 271 -6.70 3.23 7.50
CA ILE A 271 -5.93 4.13 8.37
C ILE A 271 -6.72 5.42 8.48
N LYS A 272 -7.66 5.45 9.43
CA LYS A 272 -8.25 6.72 9.85
C LYS A 272 -7.11 7.55 10.45
N LYS A 273 -6.82 8.73 9.89
CA LYS A 273 -6.01 9.73 10.57
C LYS A 273 -6.77 10.09 11.85
N LYS A 274 -6.51 9.36 12.95
CA LYS A 274 -6.89 9.84 14.27
C LYS A 274 -6.10 11.13 14.41
N LEU A 275 -6.78 12.28 14.41
CA LEU A 275 -6.17 13.47 14.95
C LEU A 275 -5.65 13.06 16.34
N PRO A 276 -4.39 13.39 16.71
CA PRO A 276 -3.98 13.20 18.08
C PRO A 276 -5.07 13.81 18.96
N PRO A 277 -5.56 13.11 19.99
CA PRO A 277 -6.57 13.68 20.87
C PRO A 277 -6.03 15.05 21.28
N ARG A 278 -6.78 16.12 20.97
CA ARG A 278 -6.44 17.44 21.51
C ARG A 278 -6.41 17.22 23.01
N LYS A 279 -5.22 17.26 23.62
CA LYS A 279 -5.11 17.22 25.07
C LYS A 279 -5.87 18.44 25.56
N GLU A 280 -7.06 18.22 26.07
CA GLU A 280 -7.80 19.28 26.75
C GLU A 280 -6.99 19.59 28.00
N HIS A 281 -6.50 20.82 28.11
CA HIS A 281 -5.83 21.28 29.31
C HIS A 281 -6.77 21.05 30.50
N THR A 282 -6.24 20.44 31.56
CA THR A 282 -6.96 20.32 32.83
C THR A 282 -7.35 21.70 33.34
N GLU A 283 -8.37 21.79 34.19
CA GLU A 283 -8.83 23.08 34.73
C GLU A 283 -7.71 23.82 35.47
N ALA A 284 -6.86 23.07 36.19
CA ALA A 284 -5.64 23.59 36.81
C ALA A 284 -4.66 24.20 35.79
N GLU A 285 -4.37 23.50 34.68
CA GLU A 285 -3.51 24.04 33.62
C GLU A 285 -4.13 25.28 32.95
N LYS A 286 -5.45 25.31 32.77
CA LYS A 286 -6.15 26.48 32.22
C LYS A 286 -6.02 27.69 33.15
N GLU A 287 -6.14 27.49 34.46
CA GLU A 287 -5.95 28.52 35.47
C GLU A 287 -4.49 29.00 35.54
N GLU A 288 -3.52 28.09 35.44
CA GLU A 288 -2.10 28.44 35.37
C GLU A 288 -1.78 29.25 34.12
N ILE A 289 -2.32 28.85 32.96
CA ILE A 289 -2.18 29.62 31.72
C ILE A 289 -2.88 30.98 31.85
N GLN A 290 -4.03 31.06 32.51
CA GLN A 290 -4.73 32.32 32.74
C GLN A 290 -3.94 33.25 33.69
N LYS A 291 -3.34 32.70 34.76
CA LYS A 291 -2.43 33.42 35.66
C LYS A 291 -1.15 33.86 34.95
N PHE A 292 -0.60 33.04 34.05
CA PHE A 292 0.60 33.36 33.27
C PHE A 292 0.37 34.44 32.22
N LEU A 293 -0.83 34.47 31.62
CA LEU A 293 -1.21 35.46 30.61
C LEU A 293 -1.63 36.81 31.22
N ARG A 294 -2.06 36.82 32.48
CA ARG A 294 -2.33 38.03 33.26
C ARG A 294 -1.04 38.85 33.44
N GLY A 295 -1.06 40.11 33.04
CA GLY A 295 0.04 41.06 33.25
C GLY A 295 1.13 41.12 32.17
N LYS A 296 1.22 40.15 31.24
CA LYS A 296 2.17 40.23 30.11
C LYS A 296 1.70 41.19 29.02
N ARG A 297 2.63 41.90 28.36
CA ARG A 297 2.34 42.84 27.25
C ARG A 297 2.79 42.32 25.87
N ASP A 298 3.11 41.04 25.76
CA ASP A 298 3.51 40.46 24.49
C ASP A 298 2.31 40.42 23.52
N PRO A 299 2.48 40.80 22.24
CA PRO A 299 1.39 40.83 21.26
C PRO A 299 0.73 39.45 21.07
N GLY A 300 1.50 38.37 21.22
CA GLY A 300 0.97 37.01 21.24
C GLY A 300 0.08 36.73 22.45
N ALA A 301 0.45 37.20 23.65
CA ALA A 301 -0.34 37.04 24.86
C ALA A 301 -1.64 37.87 24.82
N GLU A 302 -1.65 39.02 24.15
CA GLU A 302 -2.88 39.79 23.89
C GLU A 302 -3.85 39.06 22.93
N MET A 303 -3.34 38.48 21.84
CA MET A 303 -4.18 37.69 20.93
C MET A 303 -4.80 36.49 21.65
N ILE A 304 -4.00 35.75 22.43
CA ILE A 304 -4.48 34.57 23.15
C ILE A 304 -5.53 34.96 24.20
N ARG A 305 -5.36 36.11 24.89
CA ARG A 305 -6.39 36.64 25.80
C ARG A 305 -7.69 36.99 25.10
N LYS A 306 -7.63 37.64 23.92
CA LYS A 306 -8.81 37.95 23.11
C LYS A 306 -9.53 36.68 22.63
N ILE A 307 -8.77 35.67 22.18
CA ILE A 307 -9.32 34.39 21.72
C ILE A 307 -9.95 33.61 22.87
N LYS A 308 -9.38 33.67 24.07
CA LYS A 308 -9.90 32.99 25.28
C LYS A 308 -10.93 33.79 26.07
N GLY A 309 -11.27 35.01 25.67
CA GLY A 309 -12.25 35.86 26.35
C GLY A 309 -11.83 36.31 27.76
N ILE A 310 -10.54 36.29 28.09
CA ILE A 310 -10.05 36.71 29.41
C ILE A 310 -10.05 38.24 29.47
N THR A 311 -11.00 38.82 30.20
CA THR A 311 -11.08 40.25 30.48
C THR A 311 -10.19 40.58 31.68
N ASP A 312 -9.00 41.14 31.44
CA ASP A 312 -8.23 41.79 32.49
C ASP A 312 -8.46 43.31 32.43
N GLU A 313 -8.55 43.94 33.59
CA GLU A 313 -8.38 45.39 33.72
C GLU A 313 -7.01 45.74 33.14
N LYS A 314 -6.98 46.59 32.10
CA LYS A 314 -5.72 47.05 31.51
C LYS A 314 -4.85 47.59 32.63
N PRO A 315 -3.59 47.16 32.79
CA PRO A 315 -2.73 47.71 33.83
C PRO A 315 -2.69 49.22 33.64
N ARG A 316 -2.93 49.98 34.71
CA ARG A 316 -2.87 51.45 34.70
C ARG A 316 -1.51 51.84 34.11
N THR A 317 -1.52 52.37 32.89
CA THR A 317 -0.32 52.99 32.33
C THR A 317 0.02 54.18 33.21
N VAL A 318 1.25 54.22 33.70
CA VAL A 318 1.74 55.34 34.55
C VAL A 318 1.66 56.68 33.80
N LEU A 319 1.61 56.63 32.46
CA LEU A 319 1.40 57.77 31.58
C LEU A 319 -0.05 57.82 31.07
N SER A 320 -0.61 59.03 31.04
CA SER A 320 -1.91 59.30 30.42
C SER A 320 -1.86 59.04 28.91
N LYS A 321 -3.01 58.71 28.32
CA LYS A 321 -3.12 58.46 26.87
C LYS A 321 -2.59 59.64 26.03
N GLU A 322 -2.82 60.87 26.50
CA GLU A 322 -2.34 62.09 25.87
C GLU A 322 -0.80 62.21 25.87
N ALA A 323 -0.13 61.73 26.92
CA ALA A 323 1.33 61.71 27.00
C ALA A 323 1.94 60.66 26.06
N LEU A 324 1.26 59.52 25.86
CA LEU A 324 1.68 58.47 24.93
C LEU A 324 1.49 58.88 23.46
N ASP A 325 0.43 59.64 23.16
CA ASP A 325 0.19 60.20 21.83
C ASP A 325 1.21 61.29 21.46
N LYS A 326 1.63 62.12 22.43
CA LYS A 326 2.71 63.09 22.24
C LYS A 326 4.08 62.44 22.01
N MET A 327 4.31 61.25 22.57
CA MET A 327 5.54 60.48 22.33
C MET A 327 5.49 59.62 21.06
N GLY A 328 4.37 59.61 20.31
CA GLY A 328 4.23 58.84 19.07
C GLY A 328 4.20 57.32 19.24
N ILE A 329 4.03 56.84 20.48
CA ILE A 329 4.02 55.41 20.85
C ILE A 329 2.57 54.88 21.02
N GLY A 330 1.59 55.78 21.08
CA GLY A 330 0.17 55.42 21.14
C GLY A 330 -0.39 54.94 19.80
N PHE A 331 -1.37 54.03 19.85
CA PHE A 331 -2.27 53.77 18.72
C PHE A 331 -3.06 55.06 18.45
N LYS A 332 -2.55 55.90 17.55
CA LYS A 332 -3.30 57.06 17.06
C LYS A 332 -4.58 56.52 16.42
N GLN A 333 -5.74 56.85 17.02
CA GLN A 333 -7.02 56.57 16.39
C GLN A 333 -7.02 57.30 15.05
N LEU A 334 -7.11 56.53 13.97
CA LEU A 334 -7.14 57.07 12.62
C LEU A 334 -8.39 57.93 12.52
N THR A 335 -8.26 59.11 11.91
CA THR A 335 -9.46 59.90 11.59
C THR A 335 -10.36 59.07 10.66
N LYS A 336 -11.67 59.33 10.67
CA LYS A 336 -12.63 58.56 9.83
C LYS A 336 -12.19 58.49 8.37
N GLU A 337 -11.63 59.58 7.84
CA GLU A 337 -11.05 59.64 6.49
C GLU A 337 -9.86 58.69 6.28
N GLN A 338 -8.97 58.56 7.28
CA GLN A 338 -7.84 57.66 7.21
C GLN A 338 -8.27 56.18 7.30
N GLU A 339 -9.30 55.86 8.08
CA GLU A 339 -9.87 54.51 8.11
C GLU A 339 -10.52 54.13 6.77
N GLU A 340 -11.26 55.06 6.15
CA GLU A 340 -11.81 54.88 4.81
C GLU A 340 -10.72 54.71 3.76
N SER A 341 -9.65 55.50 3.83
CA SER A 341 -8.51 55.35 2.91
C SER A 341 -7.85 53.98 3.01
N LYS A 342 -7.69 53.46 4.24
CA LYS A 342 -7.15 52.12 4.47
C LYS A 342 -8.10 51.04 3.95
N LYS A 343 -9.40 51.16 4.18
CA LYS A 343 -10.39 50.23 3.62
C LYS A 343 -10.33 50.19 2.09
N ARG A 344 -10.26 51.35 1.43
CA ARG A 344 -10.12 51.43 -0.04
C ARG A 344 -8.83 50.77 -0.52
N SER A 345 -7.71 50.96 0.18
CA SER A 345 -6.43 50.33 -0.19
C SER A 345 -6.46 48.79 -0.03
N ILE A 346 -7.15 48.29 0.99
CA ILE A 346 -7.29 46.84 1.24
C ILE A 346 -8.19 46.20 0.18
N GLU A 347 -9.30 46.85 -0.19
CA GLU A 347 -10.18 46.37 -1.26
C GLU A 347 -9.51 46.38 -2.64
N ALA A 348 -8.64 47.36 -2.90
CA ALA A 348 -7.85 47.38 -4.13
C ALA A 348 -6.86 46.21 -4.20
N LEU A 349 -6.20 45.90 -3.08
CA LEU A 349 -5.27 44.77 -2.97
C LEU A 349 -5.99 43.41 -3.06
N SER A 350 -7.17 43.28 -2.47
CA SER A 350 -7.95 42.03 -2.58
C SER A 350 -8.40 41.77 -4.02
N LYS A 351 -8.87 42.80 -4.73
CA LYS A 351 -9.25 42.70 -6.16
C LYS A 351 -8.05 42.33 -7.05
N ALA A 352 -6.88 42.90 -6.79
CA ALA A 352 -5.67 42.57 -7.56
C ALA A 352 -5.23 41.10 -7.39
N ASN A 353 -5.47 40.49 -6.21
CA ASN A 353 -5.20 39.07 -5.99
C ASN A 353 -6.18 38.14 -6.71
N ASP A 354 -7.44 38.54 -6.86
CA ASP A 354 -8.44 37.75 -7.59
C ASP A 354 -8.16 37.71 -9.09
N ASP A 355 -7.63 38.79 -9.68
CA ASP A 355 -7.29 38.83 -11.11
C ASP A 355 -6.03 38.02 -11.47
N ASN A 356 -5.06 37.88 -10.56
CA ASN A 356 -3.87 37.05 -10.75
C ASN A 356 -4.17 35.52 -10.75
N ASN A 357 -5.37 35.10 -10.34
CA ASN A 357 -5.78 33.69 -10.39
C ASN A 357 -6.33 33.24 -11.76
N LYS A 358 -6.43 34.15 -12.75
CA LYS A 358 -6.72 33.78 -14.15
C LYS A 358 -5.43 33.30 -14.82
N LYS A 359 -5.23 31.97 -14.84
CA LYS A 359 -4.11 31.29 -15.51
C LYS A 359 -3.87 31.84 -16.94
N PRO A 360 -2.62 32.07 -17.36
CA PRO A 360 -2.34 32.51 -18.72
C PRO A 360 -2.79 31.43 -19.72
N ARG A 361 -3.62 31.83 -20.69
CA ARG A 361 -3.89 31.04 -21.90
C ARG A 361 -2.63 31.07 -22.76
N TYR A 362 -2.02 29.90 -22.96
CA TYR A 362 -0.96 29.77 -23.98
C TYR A 362 -1.55 30.09 -25.36
N VAL A 363 -0.91 31.03 -26.06
CA VAL A 363 -1.08 31.25 -27.50
C VAL A 363 -0.05 30.37 -28.19
N THR A 364 -0.52 29.37 -28.93
CA THR A 364 0.30 28.61 -29.89
C THR A 364 0.56 29.49 -31.10
N LEU A 365 1.84 29.75 -31.39
CA LEU A 365 2.31 30.17 -32.71
C LEU A 365 2.60 28.92 -33.55
#